data_AF-A0A7V8ZT68-F1
#
_entry.id   AF-A0A7V8ZT68-F1
#
_cell.length_a   1.000
_cell.length_b   1.000
_cell.length_c   1.000
_cell.angle_alpha   90.00
_cell.angle_beta   90.00
_cell.angle_gamma   90.00
#
_symmetry.space_group_name_H-M   'P 1'
#
loop_
_entity.id
_entity.type
_entity.pdbx_description
1 polymer ?
#
loop_
_entity_poly.entity_id
_entity_poly.type
_entity_poly.pdbx_seq_one_letter_code
_entity_poly.pdbx_strand_id
1 'polypeptide(L)'
;PAPVQRPIVTGPLQPFAAVADDQGADVRDRVVARDDRHLDFAGRGRWQGVTRRHHVEMTLPEQAPLTGPLWLVAQGWVHPTDSSINVALAQGAHEAPQGLSLEVADARGQFHVVRPRLGFPSGKDKTMLIDLAGLFAPGAPRRLRLTTNLEIFWDRLAWAVGRPDVAVTARRLPLQSADLRYRGYSALVPHEPSVPERPRYAVEGTAPRWLDLEGYHTRLGDVRPLLGAVDDRYVIMNAGDELALRFAEVAPPPAGMVRDFLVLGDGWVKDGDFNTSFSRTVLPLPTHASPRYDQPPTTIEDDPVYRRHAADFATYHTRYVSADRARQALRGASAEPQP
;
A
#
# COMPACT_ATOMS: atom_id res chain seq x y z
N PRO A 1 -4.31 -5.18 14.73
CA PRO A 1 -5.00 -3.89 14.93
C PRO A 1 -4.73 -2.95 13.74
N ALA A 2 -5.77 -2.27 13.23
CA ALA A 2 -5.56 -1.21 12.25
C ALA A 2 -4.64 -0.12 12.86
N PRO A 3 -3.77 0.51 12.05
CA PRO A 3 -2.93 1.59 12.55
C PRO A 3 -3.80 2.73 13.11
N VAL A 4 -3.31 3.39 14.16
CA VAL A 4 -4.00 4.56 14.72
C VAL A 4 -4.09 5.63 13.64
N GLN A 5 -5.30 6.02 13.26
CA GLN A 5 -5.57 7.05 12.25
C GLN A 5 -5.37 8.47 12.83
N ARG A 6 -4.17 8.73 13.38
CA ARG A 6 -3.79 10.04 13.91
C ARG A 6 -2.56 10.55 13.15
N PRO A 7 -2.56 11.81 12.69
CA PRO A 7 -1.36 12.38 12.11
C PRO A 7 -0.23 12.44 13.16
N ILE A 8 0.97 12.04 12.75
CA ILE A 8 2.20 12.22 13.52
C ILE A 8 2.87 13.48 12.97
N VAL A 9 3.07 14.47 13.83
CA VAL A 9 3.79 15.70 13.47
C VAL A 9 5.25 15.54 13.83
N THR A 10 6.13 15.94 12.92
CA THR A 10 7.57 15.98 13.14
C THR A 10 8.12 17.36 12.79
N GLY A 11 9.34 17.64 13.24
CA GLY A 11 10.16 18.68 12.64
C GLY A 11 10.62 18.30 11.23
N PRO A 12 11.47 19.13 10.60
CA PRO A 12 12.05 18.81 9.30
C PRO A 12 12.78 17.47 9.31
N LEU A 13 12.64 16.73 8.21
CA LEU A 13 13.36 15.48 8.01
C LEU A 13 14.86 15.76 7.87
N GLN A 14 15.67 15.02 8.64
CA GLN A 14 17.13 15.16 8.71
C GLN A 14 17.81 13.90 8.15
N PRO A 15 18.95 14.03 7.47
CA PRO A 15 19.71 12.87 7.01
C PRO A 15 20.41 12.16 8.18
N PHE A 16 20.68 10.87 8.00
CA PHE A 16 21.57 10.13 8.89
C PHE A 16 23.03 10.54 8.68
N ALA A 17 23.88 10.35 9.70
CA ALA A 17 25.32 10.64 9.62
C ALA A 17 26.01 9.73 8.58
N ALA A 18 25.65 8.46 8.59
CA ALA A 18 26.12 7.43 7.68
C ALA A 18 24.98 6.49 7.36
N VAL A 19 24.97 5.97 6.12
CA VAL A 19 24.09 4.89 5.69
C VAL A 19 24.91 3.91 4.88
N ALA A 20 24.87 2.64 5.25
CA ALA A 20 25.59 1.59 4.55
C ALA A 20 24.64 0.44 4.17
N ASP A 21 24.92 -0.18 3.03
CA ASP A 21 24.29 -1.46 2.70
C ASP A 21 24.89 -2.60 3.52
N ASP A 22 24.39 -3.81 3.31
CA ASP A 22 24.83 -4.99 4.06
C ASP A 22 26.18 -5.57 3.63
N GLN A 23 26.80 -4.99 2.61
CA GLN A 23 28.19 -5.24 2.21
C GLN A 23 29.14 -4.15 2.75
N GLY A 24 28.60 -3.14 3.44
CA GLY A 24 29.35 -2.04 4.01
C GLY A 24 29.65 -0.90 3.04
N ALA A 25 29.04 -0.88 1.85
CA ALA A 25 29.19 0.22 0.92
C ALA A 25 28.38 1.43 1.39
N ASP A 26 28.94 2.64 1.26
CA ASP A 26 28.20 3.88 1.56
C ASP A 26 27.12 4.10 0.50
N VAL A 27 25.88 4.21 0.97
CA VAL A 27 24.69 4.40 0.14
C VAL A 27 23.89 5.63 0.55
N ARG A 28 24.46 6.52 1.35
CA ARG A 28 23.78 7.72 1.88
C ARG A 28 23.20 8.60 0.77
N ASP A 29 23.95 8.81 -0.30
CA ASP A 29 23.52 9.65 -1.43
C ASP A 29 22.32 9.07 -2.17
N ARG A 30 22.06 7.76 -2.05
CA ARG A 30 20.89 7.09 -2.66
C ARG A 30 19.61 7.23 -1.85
N VAL A 31 19.70 7.69 -0.60
CA VAL A 31 18.55 7.73 0.32
C VAL A 31 18.34 9.10 0.99
N VAL A 32 19.03 10.14 0.50
CA VAL A 32 18.97 11.48 1.10
C VAL A 32 17.73 12.28 0.68
N ALA A 33 17.25 12.06 -0.54
CA ALA A 33 16.13 12.76 -1.15
C ALA A 33 15.09 11.75 -1.67
N ARG A 34 13.87 12.21 -1.90
CA ARG A 34 12.83 11.42 -2.55
C ARG A 34 12.81 11.80 -4.03
N ASP A 35 13.59 11.10 -4.86
CA ASP A 35 13.90 11.50 -6.24
C ASP A 35 13.82 10.35 -7.25
N ASP A 36 13.19 9.23 -6.85
CA ASP A 36 13.04 7.99 -7.62
C ASP A 36 14.35 7.23 -7.88
N ARG A 37 15.49 7.63 -7.30
CA ARG A 37 16.78 6.94 -7.44
C ARG A 37 16.96 5.90 -6.34
N HIS A 38 16.04 4.94 -6.34
CA HIS A 38 15.94 3.94 -5.30
C HIS A 38 17.23 3.14 -5.08
N LEU A 39 17.51 2.89 -3.81
CA LEU A 39 18.56 1.99 -3.34
C LEU A 39 18.22 0.54 -3.71
N ASP A 40 18.99 -0.01 -4.66
CA ASP A 40 18.86 -1.38 -5.18
C ASP A 40 20.22 -2.12 -5.07
N PHE A 41 20.38 -2.91 -4.00
CA PHE A 41 21.63 -3.62 -3.67
C PHE A 41 21.40 -5.08 -3.26
N ALA A 42 20.17 -5.44 -2.91
CA ALA A 42 19.83 -6.78 -2.44
C ALA A 42 19.86 -7.82 -3.58
N GLY A 43 19.81 -7.37 -4.84
CA GLY A 43 19.64 -8.24 -6.00
C GLY A 43 18.22 -8.79 -6.09
N ARG A 44 17.98 -9.71 -7.02
CA ARG A 44 16.70 -10.39 -7.22
C ARG A 44 16.84 -11.86 -6.84
N GLY A 45 15.81 -12.41 -6.20
CA GLY A 45 15.78 -13.83 -5.86
C GLY A 45 15.11 -14.67 -6.95
N ARG A 46 14.84 -15.94 -6.59
CA ARG A 46 14.14 -16.88 -7.47
C ARG A 46 12.67 -16.51 -7.69
N TRP A 47 12.05 -15.89 -6.69
CA TRP A 47 10.65 -15.47 -6.72
C TRP A 47 10.59 -13.95 -6.65
N GLN A 48 9.73 -13.34 -7.46
CA GLN A 48 9.47 -11.91 -7.39
C GLN A 48 9.17 -11.49 -5.96
N GLY A 49 9.75 -10.38 -5.51
CA GLY A 49 9.47 -9.81 -4.20
C GLY A 49 10.23 -10.44 -3.04
N VAL A 50 11.02 -11.50 -3.28
CA VAL A 50 11.85 -12.15 -2.26
C VAL A 50 13.26 -12.33 -2.78
N THR A 51 14.24 -11.93 -1.98
CA THR A 51 15.66 -11.99 -2.30
C THR A 51 16.45 -12.55 -1.11
N ARG A 52 17.78 -12.47 -1.16
CA ARG A 52 18.64 -12.81 -0.01
C ARG A 52 18.31 -11.92 1.19
N ARG A 53 18.56 -12.42 2.40
CA ARG A 53 18.54 -11.56 3.59
C ARG A 53 19.53 -10.41 3.43
N HIS A 54 19.06 -9.21 3.75
CA HIS A 54 19.84 -7.98 3.64
C HIS A 54 19.40 -6.95 4.69
N HIS A 55 20.22 -5.91 4.85
CA HIS A 55 19.90 -4.79 5.71
C HIS A 55 20.43 -3.47 5.17
N VAL A 56 19.81 -2.38 5.59
CA VAL A 56 20.39 -1.03 5.51
C VAL A 56 20.74 -0.58 6.91
N GLU A 57 22.01 -0.29 7.16
CA GLU A 57 22.49 0.25 8.41
C GLU A 57 22.52 1.77 8.36
N MET A 58 22.04 2.42 9.42
CA MET A 58 22.03 3.88 9.55
C MET A 58 22.65 4.28 10.89
N THR A 59 23.37 5.41 10.90
CA THR A 59 23.91 6.01 12.13
C THR A 59 23.25 7.35 12.39
N LEU A 60 22.61 7.52 13.55
CA LEU A 60 22.12 8.82 13.99
C LEU A 60 23.31 9.74 14.29
N PRO A 61 23.26 11.01 13.87
CA PRO A 61 24.34 11.95 14.14
C PRO A 61 24.31 12.42 15.61
N GLU A 62 25.42 12.96 16.11
CA GLU A 62 25.55 13.40 17.51
C GLU A 62 24.51 14.45 17.92
N GLN A 63 24.10 15.32 17.00
CA GLN A 63 23.06 16.34 17.24
C GLN A 63 21.64 15.78 17.35
N ALA A 64 21.40 14.50 17.02
CA ALA A 64 20.07 13.92 17.18
C ALA A 64 19.72 13.86 18.68
N PRO A 65 18.50 14.21 19.12
CA PRO A 65 18.15 14.20 20.54
C PRO A 65 18.38 12.83 21.19
N LEU A 66 18.93 12.83 22.41
CA LEU A 66 19.15 11.60 23.20
C LEU A 66 17.86 11.09 23.85
N THR A 67 16.90 11.99 24.09
CA THR A 67 15.62 11.70 24.71
C THR A 67 14.48 12.39 23.96
N GLY A 68 13.25 11.94 24.21
CA GLY A 68 12.04 12.48 23.60
C GLY A 68 11.62 11.79 22.29
N PRO A 69 10.55 12.29 21.64
CA PRO A 69 10.00 11.68 20.44
C PRO A 69 10.98 11.73 19.27
N LEU A 70 11.33 10.57 18.72
CA LEU A 70 12.24 10.45 17.58
C LEU A 70 11.69 9.40 16.62
N TRP A 71 11.67 9.72 15.33
CA TRP A 71 11.10 8.87 14.30
C TRP A 71 12.14 8.60 13.21
N LEU A 72 12.21 7.36 12.76
CA LEU A 72 12.71 7.00 11.43
C LEU A 72 11.55 7.15 10.44
N VAL A 73 11.79 7.95 9.41
CA VAL A 73 10.89 8.18 8.29
C VAL A 73 11.51 7.49 7.08
N ALA A 74 10.97 6.31 6.75
CA ALA A 74 11.47 5.47 5.66
C ALA A 74 10.49 5.51 4.49
N GLN A 75 10.95 5.96 3.33
CA GLN A 75 10.15 6.13 2.12
C GLN A 75 10.67 5.19 1.03
N GLY A 76 9.77 4.40 0.47
CA GLY A 76 10.13 3.41 -0.54
C GLY A 76 8.94 2.56 -0.96
N TRP A 77 9.22 1.49 -1.67
CA TRP A 77 8.22 0.51 -2.08
C TRP A 77 8.76 -0.90 -1.95
N VAL A 78 7.85 -1.87 -1.86
CA VAL A 78 8.17 -3.29 -1.96
C VAL A 78 7.73 -3.79 -3.32
N HIS A 79 8.55 -4.62 -3.97
CA HIS A 79 8.08 -5.42 -5.10
C HIS A 79 7.20 -6.54 -4.54
N PRO A 80 5.88 -6.50 -4.71
CA PRO A 80 5.03 -7.47 -4.05
C PRO A 80 5.20 -8.86 -4.66
N THR A 81 5.06 -9.89 -3.84
CA THR A 81 4.69 -11.23 -4.31
C THR A 81 3.21 -11.22 -4.73
N ASP A 82 2.82 -12.10 -5.65
CA ASP A 82 1.42 -12.41 -5.91
C ASP A 82 0.95 -13.66 -5.11
N SER A 83 -0.35 -13.95 -5.16
CA SER A 83 -0.93 -15.08 -4.43
C SER A 83 -0.35 -16.43 -4.86
N SER A 84 -0.12 -16.62 -6.16
CA SER A 84 0.47 -17.86 -6.69
C SER A 84 1.91 -18.07 -6.22
N ILE A 85 2.72 -17.01 -6.20
CA ILE A 85 4.07 -17.00 -5.65
C ILE A 85 4.03 -17.31 -4.15
N ASN A 86 3.12 -16.71 -3.39
CA ASN A 86 2.99 -16.98 -1.96
C ASN A 86 2.63 -18.45 -1.67
N VAL A 87 1.77 -19.08 -2.47
CA VAL A 87 1.49 -20.53 -2.36
C VAL A 87 2.74 -21.34 -2.67
N ALA A 88 3.46 -21.02 -3.75
CA ALA A 88 4.69 -21.71 -4.12
C ALA A 88 5.78 -21.58 -3.03
N LEU A 89 5.90 -20.39 -2.42
CA LEU A 89 6.81 -20.14 -1.30
C LEU A 89 6.43 -21.00 -0.08
N ALA A 90 5.14 -21.03 0.28
CA ALA A 90 4.64 -21.77 1.44
C ALA A 90 4.82 -23.30 1.34
N GLN A 91 4.93 -23.84 0.12
CA GLN A 91 5.12 -25.27 -0.13
C GLN A 91 6.60 -25.68 -0.23
N GLY A 92 7.54 -24.73 -0.22
CA GLY A 92 8.96 -24.98 -0.39
C GLY A 92 9.74 -25.12 0.93
N ALA A 93 11.02 -25.52 0.81
CA ALA A 93 11.94 -25.69 1.94
C ALA A 93 12.99 -24.55 2.06
N HIS A 94 12.70 -23.38 1.50
CA HIS A 94 13.58 -22.20 1.52
C HIS A 94 13.25 -21.30 2.72
N GLU A 95 14.07 -20.27 2.94
CA GLU A 95 13.78 -19.26 3.97
C GLU A 95 12.47 -18.54 3.66
N ALA A 96 11.53 -18.55 4.62
CA ALA A 96 10.26 -17.88 4.46
C ALA A 96 10.43 -16.36 4.28
N PRO A 97 9.51 -15.67 3.58
CA PRO A 97 9.49 -14.21 3.52
C PRO A 97 9.42 -13.61 4.94
N GLN A 98 10.29 -12.64 5.20
CA GLN A 98 10.45 -11.97 6.49
C GLN A 98 10.22 -10.48 6.31
N GLY A 99 9.12 -9.97 6.87
CA GLY A 99 8.90 -8.54 6.98
C GLY A 99 10.04 -7.83 7.72
N LEU A 100 10.10 -6.51 7.57
CA LEU A 100 11.10 -5.65 8.18
C LEU A 100 11.21 -5.89 9.69
N SER A 101 12.44 -5.94 10.16
CA SER A 101 12.77 -5.87 11.59
C SER A 101 13.71 -4.70 11.82
N LEU A 102 13.53 -4.01 12.94
CA LEU A 102 14.45 -2.99 13.41
C LEU A 102 15.42 -3.60 14.41
N GLU A 103 16.70 -3.45 14.13
CA GLU A 103 17.80 -3.81 15.02
C GLU A 103 18.54 -2.56 15.48
N VAL A 104 19.12 -2.58 16.67
CA VAL A 104 20.01 -1.52 17.17
C VAL A 104 21.29 -2.13 17.72
N ALA A 105 22.39 -1.38 17.63
CA ALA A 105 23.67 -1.80 18.20
C ALA A 105 23.68 -1.63 19.72
N ASP A 106 24.24 -2.60 20.43
CA ASP A 106 24.58 -2.48 21.85
C ASP A 106 25.91 -1.74 22.07
N ALA A 107 26.33 -1.60 23.32
CA ALA A 107 27.60 -0.95 23.68
C ALA A 107 28.86 -1.66 23.13
N ARG A 108 28.74 -2.93 22.73
CA ARG A 108 29.82 -3.72 22.09
C ARG A 108 29.75 -3.64 20.56
N GLY A 109 28.79 -2.90 20.01
CA GLY A 109 28.55 -2.80 18.57
C GLY A 109 27.82 -3.99 17.96
N GLN A 110 27.25 -4.89 18.78
CA GLN A 110 26.48 -6.04 18.31
C GLN A 110 25.00 -5.66 18.12
N PHE A 111 24.43 -6.02 16.97
CA PHE A 111 23.04 -5.71 16.66
C PHE A 111 22.07 -6.72 17.28
N HIS A 112 20.98 -6.22 17.86
CA HIS A 112 19.88 -7.03 18.37
C HIS A 112 18.53 -6.48 17.89
N VAL A 113 17.58 -7.38 17.64
CA VAL A 113 16.22 -7.02 17.19
C VAL A 113 15.47 -6.36 18.34
N VAL A 114 15.05 -5.11 18.15
CA VAL A 114 14.22 -4.36 19.11
C VAL A 114 12.76 -4.28 18.70
N ARG A 115 12.48 -4.34 17.39
CA ARG A 115 11.10 -4.43 16.88
C ARG A 115 11.05 -5.46 15.75
N PRO A 116 10.57 -6.69 16.01
CA PRO A 116 10.35 -7.67 14.95
C PRO A 116 9.05 -7.35 14.20
N ARG A 117 8.93 -7.78 12.95
CA ARG A 117 7.67 -7.78 12.17
C ARG A 117 7.03 -6.39 12.05
N LEU A 118 7.80 -5.40 11.61
CA LEU A 118 7.32 -4.06 11.24
C LEU A 118 6.47 -4.05 9.96
N GLY A 119 6.30 -5.21 9.31
CA GLY A 119 5.63 -5.33 8.02
C GLY A 119 6.55 -4.92 6.88
N PHE A 120 6.03 -4.17 5.92
CA PHE A 120 6.76 -3.66 4.76
C PHE A 120 6.03 -2.43 4.20
N PRO A 121 6.67 -1.61 3.34
CA PRO A 121 5.99 -0.51 2.66
C PRO A 121 4.79 -1.03 1.86
N SER A 122 3.56 -0.77 2.32
CA SER A 122 2.34 -1.36 1.74
C SER A 122 1.93 -0.68 0.43
N GLY A 123 2.54 -1.14 -0.67
CA GLY A 123 2.31 -0.66 -2.03
C GLY A 123 3.41 0.25 -2.55
N LYS A 124 3.08 1.01 -3.60
CA LYS A 124 3.98 1.93 -4.29
C LYS A 124 4.11 3.23 -3.49
N ASP A 125 5.32 3.79 -3.39
CA ASP A 125 5.60 5.13 -2.82
C ASP A 125 5.10 5.37 -1.40
N LYS A 126 5.42 4.47 -0.47
CA LYS A 126 4.90 4.51 0.90
C LYS A 126 5.89 5.13 1.85
N THR A 127 5.35 5.83 2.85
CA THR A 127 6.11 6.34 4.00
C THR A 127 5.78 5.49 5.22
N MET A 128 6.81 4.89 5.81
CA MET A 128 6.75 4.19 7.09
C MET A 128 7.30 5.11 8.18
N LEU A 129 6.57 5.22 9.29
CA LEU A 129 7.01 5.92 10.49
C LEU A 129 7.34 4.88 11.56
N ILE A 130 8.61 4.82 11.95
CA ILE A 130 9.13 3.86 12.92
C ILE A 130 9.64 4.65 14.13
N ASP A 131 9.01 4.44 15.27
CA ASP A 131 9.37 5.11 16.52
C ASP A 131 10.72 4.61 17.04
N LEU A 132 11.66 5.53 17.23
CA LEU A 132 13.01 5.30 17.73
C LEU A 132 13.20 5.70 19.20
N ALA A 133 12.17 6.27 19.85
CA ALA A 133 12.28 6.74 21.21
C ALA A 133 12.63 5.59 22.18
N GLY A 134 13.62 5.83 23.05
CA GLY A 134 14.02 4.88 24.09
C GLY A 134 14.71 3.60 23.59
N LEU A 135 15.06 3.49 22.31
CA LEU A 135 15.65 2.26 21.76
C LEU A 135 17.17 2.13 21.96
N PHE A 136 17.87 3.22 22.24
CA PHE A 136 19.33 3.23 22.34
C PHE A 136 19.80 3.25 23.79
N ALA A 137 20.68 2.32 24.15
CA ALA A 137 21.29 2.29 25.48
C ALA A 137 22.22 3.51 25.68
N PRO A 138 22.28 4.10 26.89
CA PRO A 138 23.22 5.19 27.18
C PRO A 138 24.67 4.79 26.86
N GLY A 139 25.38 5.63 26.12
CA GLY A 139 26.78 5.39 25.73
C GLY A 139 26.97 4.35 24.62
N ALA A 140 25.93 3.67 24.14
CA ALA A 140 26.01 2.79 22.99
C ALA A 140 26.04 3.59 21.68
N PRO A 141 26.69 3.07 20.62
CA PRO A 141 26.61 3.67 19.29
C PRO A 141 25.15 3.72 18.82
N ARG A 142 24.72 4.87 18.31
CA ARG A 142 23.34 5.07 17.80
C ARG A 142 23.18 4.56 16.36
N ARG A 143 23.54 3.30 16.17
CA ARG A 143 23.44 2.55 14.91
C ARG A 143 22.19 1.68 14.93
N LEU A 144 21.48 1.66 13.81
CA LEU A 144 20.25 0.88 13.62
C LEU A 144 20.26 0.20 12.26
N ARG A 145 19.55 -0.92 12.13
CA ARG A 145 19.37 -1.64 10.86
C ARG A 145 17.90 -1.87 10.58
N LEU A 146 17.52 -1.72 9.32
CA LEU A 146 16.31 -2.29 8.77
C LEU A 146 16.67 -3.59 8.04
N THR A 147 16.27 -4.74 8.59
CA THR A 147 16.62 -6.06 8.07
C THR A 147 15.39 -6.77 7.51
N THR A 148 15.53 -7.41 6.34
CA THR A 148 14.46 -8.19 5.67
C THR A 148 15.07 -9.14 4.63
N ASN A 149 14.25 -9.99 4.01
CA ASN A 149 14.57 -10.67 2.75
C ASN A 149 13.57 -10.32 1.63
N LEU A 150 12.70 -9.32 1.82
CA LEU A 150 11.77 -8.82 0.81
C LEU A 150 12.48 -7.83 -0.12
N GLU A 151 12.14 -7.81 -1.40
CA GLU A 151 12.65 -6.81 -2.35
C GLU A 151 12.06 -5.44 -2.04
N ILE A 152 12.72 -4.70 -1.15
CA ILE A 152 12.36 -3.34 -0.76
C ILE A 152 13.38 -2.37 -1.35
N PHE A 153 12.85 -1.36 -2.05
CA PHE A 153 13.61 -0.30 -2.68
C PHE A 153 13.36 0.99 -1.90
N TRP A 154 14.40 1.48 -1.23
CA TRP A 154 14.33 2.71 -0.44
C TRP A 154 14.68 3.90 -1.33
N ASP A 155 13.81 4.90 -1.36
CA ASP A 155 14.06 6.18 -2.02
C ASP A 155 14.62 7.19 -1.01
N ARG A 156 14.06 7.22 0.22
CA ARG A 156 14.56 8.09 1.29
C ARG A 156 14.57 7.43 2.65
N LEU A 157 15.66 7.62 3.39
CA LEU A 157 15.79 7.24 4.80
C LEU A 157 16.22 8.48 5.59
N ALA A 158 15.33 8.96 6.46
CA ALA A 158 15.56 10.15 7.27
C ALA A 158 15.13 9.94 8.72
N TRP A 159 15.61 10.78 9.63
CA TRP A 159 15.08 10.86 10.98
C TRP A 159 14.41 12.21 11.22
N ALA A 160 13.50 12.27 12.19
CA ALA A 160 12.86 13.52 12.58
C ALA A 160 12.47 13.51 14.05
N VAL A 161 12.57 14.67 14.69
CA VAL A 161 12.08 14.88 16.05
C VAL A 161 10.56 14.99 15.99
N GLY A 162 9.85 14.20 16.80
CA GLY A 162 8.40 14.32 16.92
C GLY A 162 8.02 15.64 17.60
N ARG A 163 6.94 16.27 17.12
CA ARG A 163 6.42 17.55 17.60
C ARG A 163 5.00 17.41 18.13
N PRO A 164 4.79 16.66 19.23
CA PRO A 164 3.47 16.48 19.82
C PRO A 164 2.87 17.78 20.38
N ASP A 165 3.71 18.80 20.56
CA ASP A 165 3.36 20.16 20.98
C ASP A 165 2.69 20.98 19.86
N VAL A 166 2.83 20.58 18.60
CA VAL A 166 2.21 21.26 17.47
C VAL A 166 0.76 20.78 17.33
N ALA A 167 -0.18 21.71 17.54
CA ALA A 167 -1.60 21.43 17.37
C ALA A 167 -1.93 21.19 15.89
N VAL A 168 -2.57 20.06 15.59
CA VAL A 168 -3.11 19.75 14.26
C VAL A 168 -4.62 19.82 14.31
N THR A 169 -5.20 20.66 13.45
CA THR A 169 -6.65 20.71 13.26
C THR A 169 -7.01 19.99 11.96
N ALA A 170 -7.50 18.76 12.06
CA ALA A 170 -8.04 18.04 10.92
C ALA A 170 -9.41 18.62 10.54
N ARG A 171 -9.57 19.01 9.27
CA ARG A 171 -10.85 19.47 8.73
C ARG A 171 -11.31 18.52 7.63
N ARG A 172 -12.41 17.81 7.87
CA ARG A 172 -13.04 16.98 6.83
C ARG A 172 -13.63 17.89 5.77
N LEU A 173 -13.24 17.69 4.51
CA LEU A 173 -13.79 18.41 3.38
C LEU A 173 -15.14 17.78 2.99
N PRO A 174 -16.18 18.59 2.74
CA PRO A 174 -17.44 18.08 2.21
C PRO A 174 -17.23 17.45 0.83
N LEU A 175 -17.64 16.19 0.69
CA LEU A 175 -17.72 15.50 -0.59
C LEU A 175 -18.93 16.04 -1.37
N GLN A 176 -18.66 16.73 -2.48
CA GLN A 176 -19.70 17.32 -3.33
C GLN A 176 -20.33 16.29 -4.26
N SER A 177 -19.50 15.46 -4.92
CA SER A 177 -19.96 14.41 -5.81
C SER A 177 -19.06 13.18 -5.73
N ALA A 178 -19.65 12.00 -5.93
CA ALA A 178 -18.93 10.76 -6.13
C ALA A 178 -19.59 9.97 -7.27
N ASP A 179 -18.97 10.01 -8.44
CA ASP A 179 -19.50 9.40 -9.65
C ASP A 179 -18.68 8.17 -10.01
N LEU A 180 -19.32 7.00 -10.04
CA LEU A 180 -18.72 5.77 -10.54
C LEU A 180 -18.94 5.69 -12.04
N ARG A 181 -17.87 5.61 -12.83
CA ARG A 181 -17.96 5.52 -14.29
C ARG A 181 -17.00 4.48 -14.83
N TYR A 182 -17.37 3.87 -15.97
CA TYR A 182 -16.41 3.09 -16.74
C TYR A 182 -15.54 4.04 -17.55
N ARG A 183 -14.25 4.13 -17.23
CA ARG A 183 -13.29 5.01 -17.89
C ARG A 183 -12.37 4.25 -18.85
N GLY A 184 -12.13 2.96 -18.57
CA GLY A 184 -11.08 2.18 -19.20
C GLY A 184 -9.75 2.28 -18.45
N TYR A 185 -8.69 1.80 -19.09
CA TYR A 185 -7.41 1.55 -18.44
C TYR A 185 -6.44 2.70 -18.66
N SER A 186 -5.73 3.08 -17.59
CA SER A 186 -4.71 4.12 -17.64
C SER A 186 -3.44 3.65 -18.32
N ALA A 187 -2.79 4.53 -19.08
CA ALA A 187 -1.49 4.27 -19.69
C ALA A 187 -0.43 3.99 -18.62
N LEU A 188 0.36 2.94 -18.83
CA LEU A 188 1.47 2.58 -17.96
C LEU A 188 2.76 3.17 -18.53
N VAL A 189 3.58 3.76 -17.66
CA VAL A 189 4.87 4.34 -18.07
C VAL A 189 5.95 3.27 -17.93
N PRO A 190 6.82 3.09 -18.95
CA PRO A 190 8.05 2.32 -18.78
C PRO A 190 8.86 2.86 -17.59
N HIS A 191 9.43 1.95 -16.81
CA HIS A 191 10.16 2.26 -15.60
C HIS A 191 11.34 1.31 -15.45
N GLU A 192 12.37 1.76 -14.76
CA GLU A 192 13.51 0.93 -14.39
C GLU A 192 13.08 -0.14 -13.37
N PRO A 193 13.76 -1.31 -13.30
CA PRO A 193 13.35 -2.41 -12.41
C PRO A 193 13.26 -2.09 -10.91
N SER A 194 13.89 -1.02 -10.44
CA SER A 194 13.87 -0.57 -9.04
C SER A 194 12.88 0.57 -8.77
N VAL A 195 12.19 1.05 -9.80
CA VAL A 195 11.19 2.12 -9.72
C VAL A 195 9.80 1.50 -9.81
N PRO A 196 8.83 1.87 -8.95
CA PRO A 196 7.51 1.29 -9.04
C PRO A 196 6.80 1.73 -10.32
N GLU A 197 6.06 0.81 -10.93
CA GLU A 197 5.20 1.13 -12.06
C GLU A 197 4.14 2.19 -11.69
N ARG A 198 4.03 3.30 -12.43
CA ARG A 198 3.02 4.34 -12.16
C ARG A 198 2.11 4.56 -13.36
N PRO A 199 0.77 4.40 -13.20
CA PRO A 199 -0.16 4.75 -14.25
C PRO A 199 -0.23 6.28 -14.41
N ARG A 200 -0.25 6.76 -15.66
CA ARG A 200 -0.61 8.14 -15.99
C ARG A 200 -2.11 8.29 -16.04
N TYR A 201 -2.61 9.45 -15.63
CA TYR A 201 -4.05 9.76 -15.72
C TYR A 201 -4.49 10.07 -17.17
N ALA A 202 -4.23 9.14 -18.09
CA ALA A 202 -4.59 9.19 -19.51
C ALA A 202 -5.11 7.80 -19.92
N VAL A 203 -6.23 7.74 -20.64
CA VAL A 203 -6.80 6.46 -21.07
C VAL A 203 -5.97 5.90 -22.23
N GLU A 204 -5.54 4.65 -22.09
CA GLU A 204 -4.82 3.90 -23.12
C GLU A 204 -5.75 2.98 -23.91
N GLY A 205 -6.83 2.50 -23.29
CA GLY A 205 -7.82 1.69 -23.98
C GLY A 205 -8.96 1.23 -23.08
N THR A 206 -9.97 0.63 -23.70
CA THR A 206 -11.18 0.11 -23.05
C THR A 206 -11.40 -1.38 -23.32
N ALA A 207 -10.50 -2.03 -24.06
CA ALA A 207 -10.57 -3.46 -24.30
C ALA A 207 -10.31 -4.22 -22.99
N PRO A 208 -11.11 -5.23 -22.63
CA PRO A 208 -10.92 -6.01 -21.41
C PRO A 208 -9.48 -6.54 -21.28
N ARG A 209 -8.85 -6.30 -20.12
CA ARG A 209 -7.48 -6.75 -19.84
C ARG A 209 -7.40 -7.99 -18.94
N TRP A 210 -8.42 -8.20 -18.12
CA TRP A 210 -8.44 -9.25 -17.10
C TRP A 210 -9.75 -10.02 -17.11
N LEU A 211 -9.74 -11.20 -16.49
CA LEU A 211 -10.96 -11.95 -16.18
C LEU A 211 -11.59 -11.32 -14.94
N ASP A 212 -12.64 -10.56 -15.18
CA ASP A 212 -13.42 -9.91 -14.14
C ASP A 212 -14.06 -10.91 -13.18
N LEU A 213 -14.09 -10.57 -11.89
CA LEU A 213 -14.77 -11.37 -10.87
C LEU A 213 -16.27 -11.35 -11.14
N GLU A 214 -16.90 -12.51 -11.21
CA GLU A 214 -18.30 -12.61 -11.60
C GLU A 214 -19.24 -12.20 -10.47
N GLY A 215 -20.26 -11.40 -10.79
CA GLY A 215 -21.32 -11.03 -9.85
C GLY A 215 -21.80 -9.59 -9.97
N TYR A 216 -22.63 -9.19 -9.00
CA TYR A 216 -23.25 -7.87 -8.95
C TYR A 216 -22.27 -6.81 -8.44
N HIS A 217 -21.91 -5.90 -9.34
CA HIS A 217 -21.13 -4.71 -9.07
C HIS A 217 -22.03 -3.49 -8.89
N THR A 218 -21.44 -2.43 -8.36
CA THR A 218 -22.12 -1.14 -8.27
C THR A 218 -22.41 -0.60 -9.67
N ARG A 219 -23.63 -0.10 -9.87
CA ARG A 219 -24.07 0.61 -11.08
C ARG A 219 -23.28 1.90 -11.24
N LEU A 220 -23.15 2.34 -12.48
CA LEU A 220 -22.53 3.63 -12.78
C LEU A 220 -23.43 4.80 -12.34
N GLY A 221 -22.83 5.97 -12.13
CA GLY A 221 -23.48 7.19 -11.67
C GLY A 221 -23.19 7.52 -10.21
N ASP A 222 -24.10 8.27 -9.57
CA ASP A 222 -23.92 8.73 -8.19
C ASP A 222 -23.91 7.57 -7.19
N VAL A 223 -22.81 7.48 -6.45
CA VAL A 223 -22.56 6.52 -5.37
C VAL A 223 -22.22 7.22 -4.05
N ARG A 224 -22.33 8.55 -3.98
CA ARG A 224 -22.04 9.34 -2.79
C ARG A 224 -22.73 8.82 -1.52
N PRO A 225 -23.99 8.33 -1.55
CA PRO A 225 -24.63 7.79 -0.35
C PRO A 225 -23.93 6.56 0.25
N LEU A 226 -23.12 5.82 -0.52
CA LEU A 226 -22.34 4.68 -0.04
C LEU A 226 -21.03 5.10 0.65
N LEU A 227 -20.62 6.37 0.56
CA LEU A 227 -19.31 6.85 1.03
C LEU A 227 -19.40 7.74 2.28
N GLY A 228 -20.57 7.81 2.92
CA GLY A 228 -20.81 8.68 4.06
C GLY A 228 -20.05 8.25 5.32
N ALA A 229 -19.93 6.94 5.54
CA ALA A 229 -19.38 6.32 6.75
C ALA A 229 -18.65 5.01 6.43
N VAL A 230 -17.92 4.49 7.43
CA VAL A 230 -17.35 3.14 7.40
C VAL A 230 -18.35 2.20 8.07
N ASP A 231 -19.26 1.64 7.29
CA ASP A 231 -20.40 0.85 7.77
C ASP A 231 -20.67 -0.44 6.97
N ASP A 232 -19.65 -0.93 6.25
CA ASP A 232 -19.71 -2.09 5.34
C ASP A 232 -20.65 -1.90 4.14
N ARG A 233 -20.95 -0.65 3.75
CA ARG A 233 -21.57 -0.32 2.45
C ARG A 233 -20.46 -0.07 1.43
N TYR A 234 -20.50 -0.76 0.28
CA TYR A 234 -19.35 -0.78 -0.63
C TYR A 234 -19.64 -0.15 -1.97
N VAL A 235 -18.69 0.63 -2.50
CA VAL A 235 -18.60 0.84 -3.94
C VAL A 235 -17.83 -0.34 -4.54
N ILE A 236 -18.56 -1.37 -4.97
CA ILE A 236 -18.00 -2.55 -5.65
C ILE A 236 -17.63 -2.15 -7.09
N MET A 237 -16.35 -1.90 -7.32
CA MET A 237 -15.76 -1.50 -8.59
C MET A 237 -14.83 -2.58 -9.15
N ASN A 238 -14.62 -2.55 -10.46
CA ASN A 238 -13.77 -3.49 -11.16
C ASN A 238 -12.78 -2.79 -12.09
N ALA A 239 -11.87 -3.54 -12.70
CA ALA A 239 -10.82 -3.03 -13.55
C ALA A 239 -11.37 -2.18 -14.72
N GLY A 240 -10.93 -0.93 -14.79
CA GLY A 240 -11.39 0.06 -15.79
C GLY A 240 -12.54 0.94 -15.29
N ASP A 241 -13.16 0.64 -14.15
CA ASP A 241 -14.01 1.60 -13.46
C ASP A 241 -13.15 2.69 -12.80
N GLU A 242 -13.77 3.84 -12.60
CA GLU A 242 -13.21 4.97 -11.87
C GLU A 242 -14.26 5.56 -10.94
N LEU A 243 -13.86 5.79 -9.69
CA LEU A 243 -14.63 6.60 -8.74
C LEU A 243 -14.10 8.04 -8.75
N ALA A 244 -14.82 8.93 -9.44
CA ALA A 244 -14.47 10.35 -9.55
C ALA A 244 -15.07 11.13 -8.37
N LEU A 245 -14.21 11.63 -7.48
CA LEU A 245 -14.59 12.41 -6.30
C LEU A 245 -14.34 13.90 -6.52
N ARG A 246 -15.29 14.73 -6.12
CA ARG A 246 -15.11 16.20 -6.06
C ARG A 246 -15.37 16.69 -4.64
N PHE A 247 -14.50 17.53 -4.13
CA PHE A 247 -14.59 18.11 -2.80
C PHE A 247 -14.81 19.62 -2.91
N ALA A 248 -15.50 20.19 -1.92
CA ALA A 248 -15.65 21.63 -1.86
C ALA A 248 -14.31 22.32 -1.73
N GLU A 249 -14.10 23.36 -2.56
CA GLU A 249 -12.96 24.25 -2.42
C GLU A 249 -13.02 24.96 -1.06
N VAL A 250 -11.86 25.18 -0.46
CA VAL A 250 -11.72 25.88 0.82
C VAL A 250 -10.79 27.08 0.66
N ALA A 251 -11.11 28.16 1.37
CA ALA A 251 -10.31 29.39 1.39
C ALA A 251 -8.81 29.10 1.63
N PRO A 252 -7.86 29.90 1.13
CA PRO A 252 -6.42 29.69 1.33
C PRO A 252 -6.03 29.51 2.81
N PRO A 253 -4.94 28.78 3.12
CA PRO A 253 -4.47 28.68 4.50
C PRO A 253 -4.00 30.06 5.00
N PRO A 254 -4.03 30.32 6.32
CA PRO A 254 -3.46 31.54 6.90
C PRO A 254 -2.00 31.74 6.49
N ALA A 255 -1.53 33.00 6.51
CA ALA A 255 -0.14 33.32 6.21
C ALA A 255 0.82 32.52 7.10
N GLY A 256 1.85 31.91 6.50
CA GLY A 256 2.80 31.04 7.19
C GLY A 256 2.38 29.57 7.33
N MET A 257 1.18 29.19 6.89
CA MET A 257 0.72 27.80 6.85
C MET A 257 0.75 27.24 5.42
N VAL A 258 1.12 25.97 5.30
CA VAL A 258 0.97 25.17 4.08
C VAL A 258 -0.21 24.22 4.29
N ARG A 259 -1.03 24.06 3.26
CA ARG A 259 -2.14 23.10 3.25
C ARG A 259 -1.74 21.85 2.50
N ASP A 260 -1.93 20.71 3.15
CA ASP A 260 -1.90 19.40 2.53
C ASP A 260 -3.29 18.75 2.57
N PHE A 261 -3.51 17.79 1.68
CA PHE A 261 -4.73 16.99 1.62
C PHE A 261 -4.42 15.53 1.93
N LEU A 262 -5.24 14.93 2.78
CA LEU A 262 -5.16 13.51 3.12
C LEU A 262 -6.44 12.83 2.65
N VAL A 263 -6.28 11.74 1.89
CA VAL A 263 -7.39 10.86 1.52
C VAL A 263 -7.35 9.63 2.42
N LEU A 264 -8.38 9.45 3.23
CA LEU A 264 -8.58 8.24 4.01
C LEU A 264 -9.46 7.28 3.19
N GLY A 265 -8.88 6.18 2.74
CA GLY A 265 -9.62 5.09 2.11
C GLY A 265 -9.87 3.98 3.12
N ASP A 266 -11.11 3.50 3.18
CA ASP A 266 -11.50 2.29 3.88
C ASP A 266 -12.12 1.34 2.84
N GLY A 267 -11.61 0.12 2.78
CA GLY A 267 -12.03 -0.81 1.75
C GLY A 267 -11.17 -2.06 1.70
N TRP A 268 -11.56 -2.92 0.75
CA TRP A 268 -10.99 -4.24 0.58
C TRP A 268 -10.52 -4.42 -0.86
N VAL A 269 -9.49 -5.23 -1.04
CA VAL A 269 -9.02 -5.65 -2.35
C VAL A 269 -9.23 -7.16 -2.44
N LYS A 270 -9.90 -7.58 -3.52
CA LYS A 270 -10.05 -8.99 -3.86
C LYS A 270 -9.34 -9.23 -5.18
N ASP A 271 -8.36 -10.11 -5.16
CA ASP A 271 -7.52 -10.44 -6.31
C ASP A 271 -8.17 -11.55 -7.15
N GLY A 272 -8.03 -11.46 -8.48
CA GLY A 272 -8.47 -12.45 -9.45
C GLY A 272 -7.48 -13.59 -9.70
N ASP A 273 -6.32 -13.62 -9.02
CA ASP A 273 -5.37 -14.74 -9.06
C ASP A 273 -6.04 -16.04 -8.61
N PHE A 274 -5.81 -17.14 -9.36
CA PHE A 274 -6.45 -18.43 -9.13
C PHE A 274 -6.23 -19.04 -7.74
N ASN A 275 -5.11 -18.69 -7.08
CA ASN A 275 -4.78 -19.13 -5.74
C ASN A 275 -5.33 -18.19 -4.65
N THR A 276 -6.02 -17.10 -5.01
CA THR A 276 -6.74 -16.24 -4.07
C THR A 276 -8.10 -16.84 -3.70
N SER A 277 -8.45 -16.83 -2.42
CA SER A 277 -9.76 -17.29 -1.95
C SER A 277 -10.91 -16.57 -2.65
N PHE A 278 -11.82 -17.34 -3.25
CA PHE A 278 -13.00 -16.85 -3.97
C PHE A 278 -12.68 -15.92 -5.15
N SER A 279 -11.51 -16.04 -5.78
CA SER A 279 -11.01 -15.17 -6.85
C SER A 279 -11.83 -15.06 -8.13
N ARG A 280 -12.89 -15.87 -8.26
CA ARG A 280 -13.75 -15.91 -9.46
C ARG A 280 -15.05 -15.14 -9.30
N THR A 281 -15.42 -14.74 -8.07
CA THR A 281 -16.73 -14.18 -7.76
C THR A 281 -16.61 -12.94 -6.90
N VAL A 282 -17.57 -12.02 -6.98
CA VAL A 282 -17.67 -10.88 -6.07
C VAL A 282 -17.84 -11.37 -4.63
N LEU A 283 -18.78 -12.30 -4.41
CA LEU A 283 -19.08 -12.87 -3.10
C LEU A 283 -18.00 -13.87 -2.60
N PRO A 284 -17.88 -14.10 -1.29
CA PRO A 284 -18.47 -13.32 -0.18
C PRO A 284 -17.97 -11.87 -0.18
N LEU A 285 -18.73 -10.95 0.42
CA LEU A 285 -18.21 -9.61 0.74
C LEU A 285 -17.58 -9.59 2.14
N PRO A 286 -16.40 -8.97 2.31
CA PRO A 286 -15.75 -8.85 3.61
C PRO A 286 -16.53 -7.92 4.55
N THR A 287 -16.30 -8.02 5.85
CA THR A 287 -16.92 -7.15 6.87
C THR A 287 -15.91 -6.75 7.93
N HIS A 288 -16.12 -5.60 8.56
CA HIS A 288 -15.33 -5.21 9.75
C HIS A 288 -15.65 -6.05 10.99
N ALA A 289 -16.84 -6.65 11.05
CA ALA A 289 -17.31 -7.41 12.21
C ALA A 289 -16.60 -8.76 12.39
N SER A 290 -16.18 -9.39 11.28
CA SER A 290 -15.49 -10.67 11.30
C SER A 290 -14.33 -10.70 10.30
N PRO A 291 -13.11 -11.04 10.74
CA PRO A 291 -11.98 -11.25 9.83
C PRO A 291 -12.04 -12.60 9.11
N ARG A 292 -12.99 -13.48 9.43
CA ARG A 292 -13.13 -14.78 8.75
C ARG A 292 -13.69 -14.58 7.35
N TYR A 293 -12.98 -15.11 6.36
CA TYR A 293 -13.29 -15.01 4.94
C TYR A 293 -12.94 -16.34 4.26
N ASP A 294 -13.55 -17.42 4.76
CA ASP A 294 -13.24 -18.81 4.45
C ASP A 294 -14.44 -19.61 3.93
N GLN A 295 -15.64 -19.04 3.97
CA GLN A 295 -16.86 -19.68 3.46
C GLN A 295 -17.63 -18.73 2.52
N PRO A 296 -18.00 -19.19 1.32
CA PRO A 296 -18.87 -18.43 0.45
C PRO A 296 -20.34 -18.58 0.89
N PRO A 297 -21.19 -17.57 0.66
CA PRO A 297 -22.61 -17.71 0.90
C PRO A 297 -23.23 -18.65 -0.15
N THR A 298 -24.29 -19.39 0.22
CA THR A 298 -25.01 -20.25 -0.73
C THR A 298 -25.87 -19.44 -1.71
N THR A 299 -26.54 -18.41 -1.19
CA THR A 299 -27.32 -17.44 -1.95
C THR A 299 -26.84 -16.02 -1.64
N ILE A 300 -27.22 -15.02 -2.43
CA ILE A 300 -26.82 -13.64 -2.13
C ILE A 300 -27.44 -13.16 -0.80
N GLU A 301 -28.63 -13.64 -0.46
CA GLU A 301 -29.35 -13.38 0.78
C GLU A 301 -28.64 -13.95 2.02
N ASP A 302 -27.69 -14.87 1.82
CA ASP A 302 -26.87 -15.41 2.89
C ASP A 302 -25.61 -14.58 3.19
N ASP A 303 -25.25 -13.66 2.30
CA ASP A 303 -24.09 -12.80 2.49
C ASP A 303 -24.34 -11.81 3.65
N PRO A 304 -23.38 -11.66 4.60
CA PRO A 304 -23.57 -10.80 5.76
C PRO A 304 -23.78 -9.32 5.40
N VAL A 305 -23.19 -8.86 4.29
CA VAL A 305 -23.36 -7.48 3.81
C VAL A 305 -24.73 -7.31 3.17
N TYR A 306 -25.19 -8.30 2.40
CA TYR A 306 -26.57 -8.29 1.88
C TYR A 306 -27.59 -8.25 3.01
N ARG A 307 -27.46 -9.12 4.03
CA ARG A 307 -28.40 -9.16 5.16
C ARG A 307 -28.51 -7.83 5.89
N ARG A 308 -27.40 -7.07 5.96
CA ARG A 308 -27.35 -5.76 6.61
C ARG A 308 -27.84 -4.63 5.71
N HIS A 309 -27.55 -4.71 4.41
CA HIS A 309 -27.72 -3.61 3.46
C HIS A 309 -28.48 -4.02 2.19
N ALA A 310 -29.53 -4.85 2.31
CA ALA A 310 -30.27 -5.39 1.17
C ALA A 310 -30.79 -4.31 0.19
N ALA A 311 -31.17 -3.14 0.70
CA ALA A 311 -31.60 -2.00 -0.12
C ALA A 311 -30.50 -1.50 -1.08
N ASP A 312 -29.23 -1.65 -0.70
CA ASP A 312 -28.11 -1.27 -1.57
C ASP A 312 -27.96 -2.23 -2.76
N PHE A 313 -28.31 -3.51 -2.59
CA PHE A 313 -28.32 -4.46 -3.70
C PHE A 313 -29.44 -4.19 -4.70
N ALA A 314 -30.59 -3.70 -4.23
CA ALA A 314 -31.68 -3.27 -5.10
C ALA A 314 -31.38 -1.93 -5.81
N THR A 315 -30.64 -1.04 -5.16
CA THR A 315 -30.47 0.36 -5.62
C THR A 315 -29.15 0.59 -6.35
N TYR A 316 -28.06 0.01 -5.84
CA TYR A 316 -26.68 0.28 -6.26
C TYR A 316 -26.00 -0.94 -6.88
N HIS A 317 -26.07 -2.14 -6.28
CA HIS A 317 -25.38 -3.33 -6.80
C HIS A 317 -26.19 -4.07 -7.86
N THR A 318 -26.51 -3.38 -8.96
CA THR A 318 -27.40 -3.88 -10.01
C THR A 318 -26.69 -4.17 -11.34
N ARG A 319 -25.38 -3.91 -11.43
CA ARG A 319 -24.60 -4.17 -12.64
C ARG A 319 -23.97 -5.55 -12.56
N TYR A 320 -24.57 -6.54 -13.23
CA TYR A 320 -23.95 -7.86 -13.33
C TYR A 320 -22.75 -7.84 -14.28
N VAL A 321 -21.61 -8.37 -13.82
CA VAL A 321 -20.37 -8.50 -14.60
C VAL A 321 -20.01 -9.99 -14.67
N SER A 322 -19.61 -10.46 -15.86
CA SER A 322 -19.07 -11.80 -16.09
C SER A 322 -17.76 -11.72 -16.87
N ALA A 323 -16.96 -12.78 -16.77
CA ALA A 323 -15.70 -12.92 -17.50
C ALA A 323 -15.88 -13.15 -19.02
N ASP A 324 -17.11 -13.19 -19.54
CA ASP A 324 -17.37 -13.61 -20.92
C ASP A 324 -16.86 -12.61 -21.95
N ARG A 325 -16.89 -11.31 -21.65
CA ARG A 325 -16.32 -10.29 -22.57
C ARG A 325 -14.84 -10.51 -22.81
N ALA A 326 -14.08 -10.79 -21.75
CA ALA A 326 -12.65 -11.10 -21.86
C ALA A 326 -12.42 -12.43 -22.59
N ARG A 327 -13.20 -13.48 -22.27
CA ARG A 327 -13.14 -14.77 -22.98
C ARG A 327 -13.47 -14.65 -24.48
N GLN A 328 -14.46 -13.84 -24.84
CA GLN A 328 -14.83 -13.58 -26.22
C GLN A 328 -13.74 -12.80 -26.97
N ALA A 329 -13.14 -11.79 -26.33
CA ALA A 329 -12.01 -11.06 -26.92
C ALA A 329 -10.82 -11.98 -27.25
N LEU A 330 -10.51 -12.93 -26.34
CA LEU A 330 -9.46 -13.93 -26.56
C LEU A 330 -9.77 -14.90 -27.71
N ARG A 331 -11.05 -15.22 -27.94
CA ARG A 331 -11.49 -16.10 -29.04
C ARG A 331 -11.64 -15.37 -30.38
N GLY A 332 -12.01 -14.09 -30.35
CA GLY A 332 -12.23 -13.25 -31.53
C GLY A 332 -10.93 -12.75 -32.17
N ALA A 333 -9.84 -12.64 -31.40
CA ALA A 333 -8.51 -12.34 -31.93
C ALA A 333 -7.91 -13.49 -32.76
N SER A 334 -8.52 -14.67 -32.76
CA SER A 334 -8.12 -15.84 -33.55
C SER A 334 -8.74 -15.89 -34.96
N ALA A 335 -9.61 -14.95 -35.33
CA ALA A 335 -10.21 -14.92 -36.66
C ALA A 335 -9.27 -14.17 -37.62
N GLU A 336 -8.49 -14.92 -38.41
CA GLU A 336 -7.82 -14.39 -39.60
C GLU A 336 -8.84 -13.64 -40.49
N PRO A 337 -8.43 -12.54 -41.15
CA PRO A 337 -9.26 -11.93 -42.18
C PRO A 337 -9.42 -12.94 -43.32
N GLN A 338 -10.64 -13.46 -43.51
CA GLN A 338 -10.95 -14.21 -44.71
C GLN A 338 -10.94 -13.28 -45.93
N PRO A 339 -10.46 -13.78 -47.10
CA PRO A 339 -10.07 -12.98 -48.25
C PRO A 339 -11.20 -12.20 -48.94
#